data_AF-A0A1G1GY51-F1
#
_entry.id   AF-A0A1G1GY51-F1
#
_cell.length_a   1.000
_cell.length_b   1.000
_cell.length_c   1.000
_cell.angle_alpha   90.00
_cell.angle_beta   90.00
_cell.angle_gamma   90.00
#
_symmetry.space_group_name_H-M   'P 1'
#
loop_
_entity.id
_entity.type
_entity.pdbx_description
1 polymer ?
#
loop_
_entity_poly.entity_id
_entity_poly.type
_entity_poly.pdbx_seq_one_letter_code
_entity_poly.pdbx_strand_id
1 'polypeptide(L)'
;MHVNLPIVNVPTGQITLRADSSSIKADGVSTVQITSEPIRDRYGFTLLPGILIRVTTTNGTVVQGQYVGADQEGRITFTLRSSAAPGQAVITARSIEGDATGTITINFTP
;
A
#
# COMPACT_ATOMS: atom_id res chain seq x y z
N MET A 1 25.03 18.36 -22.97
CA MET A 1 23.77 19.01 -22.54
C MET A 1 23.05 18.01 -21.65
N HIS A 2 23.13 18.15 -20.32
CA HIS A 2 22.26 17.35 -19.43
C HIS A 2 20.88 17.98 -19.47
N VAL A 3 19.94 17.32 -20.14
CA VAL A 3 18.53 17.69 -20.08
C VAL A 3 17.99 17.11 -18.77
N ASN A 4 17.71 17.97 -17.80
CA ASN A 4 17.01 17.56 -16.60
C ASN A 4 15.53 17.40 -16.99
N LEU A 5 15.14 16.17 -17.36
CA LEU A 5 13.73 15.87 -17.62
C LEU A 5 12.94 16.13 -16.33
N PRO A 6 11.72 16.69 -16.39
CA PRO A 6 10.87 16.72 -15.22
C PRO A 6 10.76 15.30 -14.69
N ILE A 7 10.89 15.13 -13.38
CA ILE A 7 10.72 13.84 -12.71
C ILE A 7 9.24 13.48 -12.85
N VAL A 8 8.89 12.87 -13.99
CA VAL A 8 7.60 12.23 -14.20
C VAL A 8 7.55 11.04 -13.25
N ASN A 9 6.36 10.66 -12.82
CA ASN A 9 6.14 9.47 -12.00
C ASN A 9 6.47 9.57 -10.49
N VAL A 10 6.60 10.77 -9.94
CA VAL A 10 6.60 10.99 -8.48
C VAL A 10 5.16 10.88 -7.95
N PRO A 11 4.82 9.88 -7.09
CA PRO A 11 3.45 9.67 -6.65
C PRO A 11 2.92 10.85 -5.83
N THR A 12 1.72 11.35 -6.14
CA THR A 12 1.06 12.42 -5.38
C THR A 12 -0.39 12.11 -5.02
N GLY A 13 -0.93 12.82 -4.03
CA GLY A 13 -2.35 12.77 -3.67
C GLY A 13 -2.77 11.57 -2.82
N GLN A 14 -4.05 11.22 -2.86
CA GLN A 14 -4.59 10.14 -2.04
C GLN A 14 -4.36 8.77 -2.69
N ILE A 15 -3.86 7.81 -1.91
CA ILE A 15 -3.83 6.39 -2.26
C ILE A 15 -5.10 5.74 -1.72
N THR A 16 -6.02 5.35 -2.60
CA THR A 16 -7.22 4.61 -2.19
C THR A 16 -6.89 3.12 -2.12
N LEU A 17 -7.03 2.53 -0.94
CA LEU A 17 -6.81 1.10 -0.69
C LEU A 17 -8.13 0.35 -0.57
N ARG A 18 -8.15 -0.91 -1.02
CA ARG A 18 -9.26 -1.85 -0.88
C ARG A 18 -8.73 -3.18 -0.39
N ALA A 19 -9.45 -3.79 0.53
CA ALA A 19 -9.14 -5.12 1.05
C ALA A 19 -10.24 -6.10 0.66
N ASP A 20 -9.87 -7.36 0.42
CA ASP A 20 -10.85 -8.42 0.12
C ASP A 20 -11.85 -8.63 1.27
N SER A 21 -11.42 -8.35 2.50
CA SER A 21 -12.26 -8.31 3.70
C SER A 21 -11.80 -7.20 4.65
N SER A 22 -12.74 -6.57 5.36
CA SER A 22 -12.43 -5.59 6.41
C SER A 22 -12.13 -6.23 7.77
N SER A 23 -12.27 -7.56 7.89
CA SER A 23 -11.94 -8.32 9.09
C SER A 23 -11.41 -9.71 8.79
N ILE A 24 -10.45 -10.17 9.60
CA ILE A 24 -9.90 -11.53 9.56
C ILE A 24 -9.67 -12.07 10.98
N LYS A 25 -9.46 -13.37 11.12
CA LYS A 25 -9.19 -14.00 12.43
C LYS A 25 -7.82 -13.61 12.99
N ALA A 26 -7.77 -13.38 14.30
CA ALA A 26 -6.59 -13.06 15.08
C ALA A 26 -5.86 -14.34 15.54
N ASP A 27 -5.48 -15.20 14.60
CA ASP A 27 -4.80 -16.48 14.87
C ASP A 27 -3.30 -16.45 14.53
N GLY A 28 -2.79 -15.29 14.11
CA GLY A 28 -1.40 -15.14 13.72
C GLY A 28 -1.04 -15.81 12.39
N VAL A 29 -2.00 -16.33 11.62
CA VAL A 29 -1.75 -17.01 10.32
C VAL A 29 -2.72 -16.57 9.21
N SER A 30 -3.92 -16.13 9.57
CA SER A 30 -4.92 -15.60 8.66
C SER A 30 -4.38 -14.40 7.89
N THR A 31 -4.79 -14.27 6.64
CA THR A 31 -4.30 -13.23 5.74
C THR A 31 -5.44 -12.54 5.01
N VAL A 32 -5.19 -11.31 4.55
CA VAL A 32 -6.05 -10.57 3.63
C VAL A 32 -5.19 -9.89 2.57
N GLN A 33 -5.65 -9.92 1.32
CA GLN A 33 -5.02 -9.16 0.24
C GLN A 33 -5.58 -7.73 0.23
N ILE A 34 -4.68 -6.77 0.02
CA ILE A 34 -5.00 -5.35 -0.07
C ILE A 34 -4.42 -4.84 -1.39
N THR A 35 -5.27 -4.20 -2.19
CA THR A 35 -4.91 -3.63 -3.48
C THR A 35 -5.32 -2.16 -3.56
N SER A 36 -4.51 -1.33 -4.17
CA SER A 36 -4.84 0.08 -4.40
C SER A 36 -5.63 0.30 -5.68
N GLU A 37 -6.30 1.46 -5.76
CA GLU A 37 -6.58 2.08 -7.06
C GLU A 37 -5.28 2.53 -7.75
N PRO A 38 -5.28 2.81 -9.08
CA PRO A 38 -4.10 3.26 -9.78
C PRO A 38 -3.57 4.54 -9.13
N ILE A 39 -2.32 4.51 -8.69
CA ILE A 39 -1.65 5.66 -8.11
C ILE A 39 -1.11 6.51 -9.26
N ARG A 40 -1.15 7.83 -9.12
CA ARG A 40 -0.79 8.78 -10.17
C ARG A 40 0.20 9.82 -9.69
N ASP A 41 0.93 10.40 -10.64
CA ASP A 41 1.71 11.61 -10.41
C ASP A 41 0.85 12.89 -10.57
N ARG A 42 1.47 14.05 -10.36
CA ARG A 42 0.78 15.37 -10.43
C ARG A 42 0.25 15.74 -11.81
N TYR A 43 0.67 15.04 -12.85
CA TYR A 43 0.20 15.24 -14.22
C TYR A 43 -0.90 14.25 -14.60
N GLY A 44 -1.27 13.36 -13.67
CA GLY A 44 -2.32 12.35 -13.87
C GLY A 44 -1.82 11.08 -14.57
N PHE A 45 -0.51 10.92 -14.77
CA PHE A 45 0.04 9.67 -15.29
C PHE A 45 0.07 8.62 -14.20
N THR A 46 -0.36 7.41 -14.57
CA THR A 46 -0.24 6.21 -13.72
C THR A 46 1.22 5.92 -13.40
N LEU A 47 1.48 5.37 -12.21
CA LEU A 47 2.82 4.92 -11.85
C LEU A 47 3.32 3.83 -12.80
N LEU A 48 4.61 3.92 -13.11
CA LEU A 48 5.36 2.93 -13.84
C LEU A 48 5.61 1.72 -12.92
N PRO A 49 5.73 0.52 -13.51
CA PRO A 49 6.05 -0.68 -12.77
C PRO A 49 7.32 -0.53 -11.92
N GLY A 50 7.27 -1.04 -10.70
CA GLY A 50 8.42 -1.07 -9.79
C GLY A 50 8.62 0.19 -8.94
N ILE A 51 7.88 1.29 -9.19
CA ILE A 51 7.89 2.43 -8.27
C ILE A 51 7.41 1.98 -6.89
N LEU A 52 8.27 2.17 -5.88
CA LEU A 52 8.05 1.63 -4.54
C LEU A 52 7.13 2.55 -3.72
N ILE A 53 6.15 1.94 -3.07
CA ILE A 53 5.36 2.57 -2.02
C ILE A 53 5.68 1.88 -0.69
N ARG A 54 5.93 2.67 0.34
CA ARG A 54 6.16 2.16 1.69
C ARG A 54 4.83 1.84 2.36
N VAL A 55 4.66 0.61 2.80
CA VAL A 55 3.53 0.11 3.56
C VAL A 55 3.96 -0.19 4.99
N THR A 56 3.24 0.36 5.96
CA THR A 56 3.42 0.09 7.39
C THR A 56 2.09 -0.30 8.02
N THR A 57 2.13 -1.09 9.09
CA THR A 57 0.94 -1.46 9.87
C THR A 57 1.21 -1.30 11.36
N THR A 58 0.18 -0.92 12.12
CA THR A 58 0.23 -0.87 13.60
C THR A 58 0.08 -2.23 14.27
N ASN A 59 -0.50 -3.21 13.56
CA ASN A 59 -0.68 -4.58 14.04
C ASN A 59 -0.61 -5.59 12.89
N GLY A 60 -0.19 -6.83 13.17
CA GLY A 60 0.11 -7.83 12.15
C GLY A 60 1.36 -7.49 11.34
N THR A 61 1.53 -8.15 10.19
CA THR A 61 2.74 -8.03 9.37
C THR A 61 2.42 -8.03 7.88
N VAL A 62 3.09 -7.17 7.11
CA VAL A 62 3.05 -7.23 5.64
C VAL A 62 4.01 -8.33 5.17
N VAL A 63 3.47 -9.37 4.52
CA VAL A 63 4.20 -10.63 4.26
C VAL A 63 5.39 -10.42 3.32
N GLN A 64 5.23 -9.60 2.28
CA GLN A 64 6.27 -9.31 1.28
C GLN A 64 7.32 -8.30 1.78
N GLY A 65 7.12 -7.71 2.96
CA GLY A 65 7.92 -6.59 3.47
C GLY A 65 7.27 -5.23 3.27
N GLN A 66 7.94 -4.18 3.74
CA GLN A 66 7.38 -2.82 3.80
C GLN A 66 7.42 -2.04 2.49
N TYR A 67 8.10 -2.51 1.44
CA TYR A 67 8.19 -1.79 0.17
C TYR A 67 7.53 -2.60 -0.93
N VAL A 68 6.47 -2.06 -1.51
CA VAL A 68 5.66 -2.73 -2.53
C VAL A 68 5.77 -1.93 -3.82
N GLY A 69 6.24 -2.58 -4.87
CA GLY A 69 6.35 -1.98 -6.20
C GLY A 69 4.98 -1.92 -6.88
N ALA A 70 4.73 -0.83 -7.60
CA ALA A 70 3.57 -0.73 -8.48
C ALA A 70 3.64 -1.76 -9.62
N ASP A 71 2.49 -2.22 -10.09
CA ASP A 71 2.35 -3.09 -11.27
C ASP A 71 2.21 -2.28 -12.57
N GLN A 72 1.86 -2.95 -13.67
CA GLN A 72 1.65 -2.34 -15.00
C GLN A 72 0.46 -1.38 -15.04
N GLU A 73 -0.45 -1.45 -14.07
CA GLU A 73 -1.60 -0.56 -13.92
C GLU A 73 -1.36 0.52 -12.84
N GLY A 74 -0.13 0.63 -12.32
CA GLY A 74 0.24 1.56 -11.26
C GLY A 74 -0.43 1.28 -9.92
N ARG A 75 -0.86 0.04 -9.68
CA ARG A 75 -1.44 -0.40 -8.41
C ARG A 75 -0.39 -1.09 -7.57
N ILE A 76 -0.53 -1.00 -6.25
CA ILE A 76 0.20 -1.86 -5.32
C ILE A 76 -0.73 -2.95 -4.80
N THR A 77 -0.22 -4.18 -4.70
CA THR A 77 -0.93 -5.32 -4.10
C THR A 77 -0.01 -6.00 -3.10
N PHE A 78 -0.51 -6.21 -1.87
CA PHE A 78 0.25 -6.85 -0.80
C PHE A 78 -0.66 -7.64 0.14
N THR A 79 -0.05 -8.50 0.95
CA THR A 79 -0.75 -9.37 1.88
C THR A 79 -0.48 -8.95 3.31
N LEU A 80 -1.53 -8.68 4.07
CA LEU A 80 -1.44 -8.49 5.52
C LEU A 80 -1.73 -9.82 6.21
N ARG A 81 -0.84 -10.25 7.10
CA ARG A 81 -1.03 -11.37 8.02
C ARG A 81 -1.46 -10.84 9.38
N SER A 82 -2.44 -11.49 10.00
CA SER A 82 -2.95 -11.11 11.32
C SER A 82 -1.93 -11.32 12.44
N SER A 83 -2.12 -10.62 13.55
CA SER A 83 -1.51 -10.99 14.83
C SER A 83 -2.27 -12.14 15.49
N ALA A 84 -1.69 -12.73 16.54
CA ALA A 84 -2.35 -13.73 17.38
C ALA A 84 -3.28 -13.12 18.46
N ALA A 85 -3.30 -11.79 18.59
CA ALA A 85 -4.19 -11.07 19.49
C ALA A 85 -5.23 -10.27 18.69
N PRO A 86 -6.51 -10.26 19.09
CA PRO A 86 -7.52 -9.39 18.50
C PRO A 86 -7.16 -7.91 18.61
N GLY A 87 -7.68 -7.10 17.70
CA GLY A 87 -7.45 -5.66 17.68
C GLY A 87 -7.50 -5.08 16.29
N GLN A 88 -7.25 -3.78 16.20
CA GLN A 88 -7.29 -3.06 14.94
C GLN A 88 -5.88 -2.93 14.34
N ALA A 89 -5.75 -3.24 13.05
CA ALA A 89 -4.57 -2.95 12.25
C ALA A 89 -4.86 -1.72 11.37
N VAL A 90 -4.11 -0.63 11.58
CA VAL A 90 -4.13 0.54 10.71
C VAL A 90 -2.95 0.43 9.75
N ILE A 91 -3.25 0.27 8.47
CA ILE A 91 -2.27 0.13 7.40
C ILE A 91 -2.14 1.47 6.71
N THR A 92 -0.92 1.95 6.56
CA THR A 92 -0.58 3.18 5.86
C THR A 92 0.28 2.86 4.66
N ALA A 93 -0.15 3.30 3.47
CA ALA A 93 0.65 3.35 2.26
C ALA A 93 1.15 4.79 2.07
N ARG A 94 2.45 4.96 1.82
CA ARG A 94 3.08 6.28 1.65
C ARG A 94 4.17 6.24 0.59
N SER A 95 4.16 7.23 -0.29
CA SER A 95 5.24 7.47 -1.25
C SER A 95 6.57 7.73 -0.55
N ILE A 96 7.67 7.22 -1.12
CA ILE A 96 9.03 7.47 -0.62
C ILE A 96 9.70 8.69 -1.26
N GLU A 97 9.22 9.11 -2.44
CA GLU A 97 9.78 10.21 -3.23
C GLU A 97 8.80 11.41 -3.35
N GLY A 98 7.50 11.17 -3.18
CA GLY A 98 6.45 12.17 -3.28
C GLY A 98 5.60 12.28 -2.01
N ASP A 99 4.42 12.87 -2.14
CA ASP A 99 3.50 13.13 -1.03
C ASP A 99 2.30 12.19 -1.01
N ALA A 100 2.19 11.23 -1.95
CA ALA A 100 1.05 10.33 -1.97
C ALA A 100 0.91 9.53 -0.68
N THR A 101 -0.30 9.46 -0.12
CA THR A 101 -0.57 8.70 1.09
C THR A 101 -2.00 8.16 1.15
N GLY A 102 -2.19 7.04 1.83
CA GLY A 102 -3.49 6.42 2.05
C GLY A 102 -3.48 5.51 3.26
N THR A 103 -4.64 5.35 3.88
CA THR A 103 -4.83 4.49 5.05
C THR A 103 -6.03 3.59 4.86
N ILE A 104 -5.94 2.36 5.37
CA ILE A 104 -7.05 1.44 5.51
C ILE A 104 -6.95 0.73 6.86
N THR A 105 -8.09 0.27 7.35
CA THR A 105 -8.19 -0.39 8.63
C THR A 105 -8.75 -1.80 8.48
N ILE A 106 -8.10 -2.77 9.13
CA ILE A 106 -8.53 -4.16 9.17
C ILE A 106 -8.73 -4.57 10.62
N ASN A 107 -9.84 -5.21 10.93
CA ASN A 107 -10.13 -5.72 12.27
C ASN A 107 -9.67 -7.17 12.40
N PHE A 108 -8.84 -7.47 13.39
CA PHE A 108 -8.52 -8.83 13.79
C PHE A 108 -9.49 -9.26 14.88
N THR A 109 -10.35 -10.21 14.55
CA THR A 109 -11.39 -10.73 15.45
C THR A 109 -10.97 -12.06 16.06
N PRO A 110 -11.48 -12.45 17.24
CA PRO A 110 -11.21 -13.76 17.84
C PRO A 110 -11.47 -14.95 16.89
#